data_AF-A0A1H4K677-F1
#
_entry.id   AF-A0A1H4K677-F1
#
_cell.length_a   1.000
_cell.length_b   1.000
_cell.length_c   1.000
_cell.angle_alpha   90.00
_cell.angle_beta   90.00
_cell.angle_gamma   90.00
#
_symmetry.space_group_name_H-M   'P 1'
#
loop_
_entity.id
_entity.type
_entity.pdbx_description
1 polymer ?
#
loop_
_entity_poly.entity_id
_entity_poly.type
_entity_poly.pdbx_seq_one_letter_code
_entity_poly.pdbx_strand_id
1 'polypeptide(L)'
;MARMPVPREPRRFYDGGTLAGDDGPGEPPDPGTDPRIVLERHAEEGVELFELERRLAYLDRHVGELLVPASPDFRTDLTSVPALFTWLVPKTGAHLPAALLHDALVAGPDDPSSYVSTDGVEVDRVEADRIFRDAMADTGTGVIRRWIVWTAVTVATIFVGRPVPWSRARQWTYRVVAGLTIATIVYLGYSSTSDLFDRSWWGAVDVPWMGERPFVVELAGGLAGAIVVPLALSLLWGRLRMAGAIAGVMLAVLLHVTVGLAVIAATYVALERLARRSPPAAWTLAAVVVVASLVVFGAVSLG
;
A
#
# COMPACT_ATOMS: atom_id res chain seq x y z
N MET A 1 4.15 15.49 -21.03
CA MET A 1 5.51 15.87 -20.62
C MET A 1 6.12 14.68 -19.88
N ALA A 2 7.04 13.97 -20.50
CA ALA A 2 7.70 12.81 -19.90
C ALA A 2 8.63 13.31 -18.79
N ARG A 3 8.31 13.04 -17.52
CA ARG A 3 9.21 13.33 -16.40
C ARG A 3 10.38 12.35 -16.49
N MET A 4 11.59 12.87 -16.67
CA MET A 4 12.83 12.08 -16.61
C MET A 4 12.88 11.29 -15.29
N PRO A 5 13.58 10.14 -15.24
CA PRO A 5 13.80 9.43 -13.98
C PRO A 5 14.50 10.39 -13.01
N VAL A 6 13.91 10.60 -11.82
CA VAL A 6 14.53 11.39 -10.76
C VAL A 6 15.88 10.76 -10.44
N PRO A 7 17.01 11.48 -10.64
CA PRO A 7 18.34 10.98 -10.30
C PRO A 7 18.44 10.81 -8.78
N ARG A 8 19.17 9.78 -8.33
CA ARG A 8 19.38 9.52 -6.90
C ARG A 8 20.32 10.57 -6.34
N GLU A 9 19.87 11.30 -5.32
CA GLU A 9 20.70 12.24 -4.57
C GLU A 9 20.61 11.91 -3.07
N PRO A 10 21.40 10.96 -2.54
CA PRO A 10 21.28 10.48 -1.16
C PRO A 10 21.40 11.59 -0.10
N ARG A 11 22.19 12.62 -0.40
CA ARG A 11 22.41 13.79 0.48
C ARG A 11 21.20 14.72 0.60
N ARG A 12 20.08 14.41 -0.04
CA ARG A 12 18.82 15.14 0.19
C ARG A 12 18.18 14.77 1.52
N PHE A 13 18.54 13.62 2.09
CA PHE A 13 18.28 13.31 3.48
C PHE A 13 19.52 13.64 4.32
N TYR A 14 19.30 14.24 5.49
CA TYR A 14 20.34 14.56 6.46
C TYR A 14 19.75 14.62 7.88
N ASP A 15 20.63 14.81 8.86
CA ASP A 15 20.26 14.91 10.26
C ASP A 15 19.42 16.18 10.51
N GLY A 16 18.18 16.01 10.97
CA GLY A 16 17.27 17.12 11.30
C GLY A 16 17.45 17.67 12.72
N GLY A 17 18.40 17.13 13.49
CA GLY A 17 18.60 17.48 14.90
C GLY A 17 17.44 17.01 15.78
N THR A 18 17.16 17.74 16.85
CA THR A 18 16.09 17.40 17.81
C THR A 18 15.14 18.57 17.99
N LEU A 19 13.91 18.28 18.39
CA LEU A 19 12.98 19.32 18.82
C LEU A 19 13.45 19.92 20.15
N ALA A 20 13.08 21.18 20.39
CA ALA A 20 13.22 21.77 21.71
C ALA A 20 12.26 21.05 22.68
N GLY A 21 12.75 20.76 23.87
CA GLY A 21 11.98 20.07 24.91
C GLY A 21 12.41 20.52 26.30
N ASP A 22 11.95 19.80 27.32
CA ASP A 22 12.25 20.12 28.72
C ASP A 22 13.76 20.04 29.03
N ASP A 23 14.50 19.20 28.28
CA ASP A 23 15.93 18.98 28.42
C ASP A 23 16.82 20.03 27.71
N GLY A 24 16.24 20.96 26.94
CA GLY A 24 16.99 22.04 26.30
C GLY A 24 16.44 22.54 24.95
N PRO A 25 17.16 23.46 24.29
CA PRO A 25 16.69 24.18 23.10
C PRO A 25 16.58 23.32 21.81
N GLY A 26 16.90 22.03 21.87
CA GLY A 26 16.99 21.15 20.71
C GLY A 26 18.25 21.39 19.87
N GLU A 27 18.62 20.41 19.05
CA GLU A 27 19.72 20.50 18.11
C GLU A 27 19.23 21.03 16.74
N PRO A 28 19.93 21.97 16.11
CA PRO A 28 19.59 22.41 14.76
C PRO A 28 19.86 21.31 13.73
N PRO A 29 19.22 21.36 12.54
CA PRO A 29 19.52 20.45 11.45
C PRO A 29 20.98 20.63 10.95
N ASP A 30 21.61 19.53 10.57
CA ASP A 30 22.99 19.49 10.06
C ASP A 30 23.06 18.78 8.69
N PRO A 31 23.08 19.54 7.58
CA PRO A 31 23.24 19.01 6.22
C PRO A 31 24.57 18.27 5.96
N GLY A 32 25.56 18.44 6.84
CA GLY A 32 26.84 17.75 6.77
C GLY A 32 26.78 16.29 7.24
N THR A 33 25.76 15.93 8.01
CA THR A 33 25.64 14.66 8.71
C THR A 33 24.54 13.77 8.12
N ASP A 34 24.83 12.47 8.03
CA ASP A 34 23.87 11.48 7.53
C ASP A 34 22.61 11.42 8.41
N PRO A 35 21.43 11.12 7.83
CA PRO A 35 20.19 11.04 8.59
C PRO A 35 20.26 9.94 9.66
N ARG A 36 19.76 10.25 10.87
CA ARG A 36 19.70 9.32 12.00
C ARG A 36 18.25 9.08 12.40
N ILE A 37 17.81 7.82 12.34
CA ILE A 37 16.49 7.41 12.79
C ILE A 37 16.63 6.86 14.21
N VAL A 38 16.07 7.58 15.19
CA VAL A 38 15.97 7.16 16.59
C VAL A 38 14.49 7.09 16.92
N LEU A 39 14.01 5.91 17.31
CA LEU A 39 12.60 5.65 17.56
C LEU A 39 12.42 5.13 18.98
N GLU A 40 11.52 5.76 19.73
CA GLU A 40 10.98 5.18 20.96
C GLU A 40 9.70 4.41 20.63
N ARG A 41 9.58 3.18 21.14
CA ARG A 41 8.42 2.31 20.91
C ARG A 41 7.42 2.45 22.05
N HIS A 42 6.21 2.85 21.72
CA HIS A 42 5.06 2.93 22.62
C HIS A 42 4.07 1.80 22.31
N ALA A 43 3.53 1.17 23.35
CA ALA A 43 2.51 0.13 23.23
C ALA A 43 1.20 0.62 23.82
N GLU A 44 0.36 1.24 23.00
CA GLU A 44 -0.90 1.86 23.39
C GLU A 44 -2.08 1.02 22.87
N GLU A 45 -2.97 0.59 23.77
CA GLU A 45 -4.21 -0.15 23.42
C GLU A 45 -4.02 -1.39 22.51
N GLY A 46 -2.82 -1.99 22.51
CA GLY A 46 -2.49 -3.14 21.66
C GLY A 46 -2.05 -2.78 20.23
N VAL A 47 -1.85 -1.49 19.95
CA VAL A 47 -1.22 -0.96 18.74
C VAL A 47 0.22 -0.55 19.07
N GLU A 48 1.16 -0.91 18.18
CA GLU A 48 2.54 -0.45 18.28
C GLU A 48 2.67 0.89 17.58
N LEU A 49 3.00 1.93 18.35
CA LEU A 49 3.29 3.26 17.86
C LEU A 49 4.75 3.60 18.15
N PHE A 50 5.31 4.49 17.34
CA PHE A 50 6.69 4.93 17.47
C PHE A 50 6.74 6.45 17.49
N GLU A 51 7.54 6.96 18.42
CA GLU A 51 7.91 8.37 18.53
C GLU A 51 9.26 8.59 17.86
N LEU A 52 9.38 9.65 17.07
CA LEU A 52 10.61 9.97 16.33
C LEU A 52 11.43 10.99 17.14
N GLU A 53 12.29 10.47 18.01
CA GLU A 53 13.17 11.21 18.93
C GLU A 53 14.12 12.19 18.23
N ARG A 54 14.54 11.82 17.02
CA ARG A 54 15.47 12.63 16.21
C ARG A 54 14.84 12.95 14.87
N ARG A 55 14.82 14.24 14.52
CA ARG A 55 14.19 14.70 13.29
C ARG A 55 14.94 14.20 12.07
N LEU A 56 14.19 13.91 11.01
CA LEU A 56 14.69 13.74 9.67
C LEU A 56 14.54 15.06 8.92
N ALA A 57 15.60 15.48 8.25
CA ALA A 57 15.54 16.55 7.28
C ALA A 57 15.52 15.97 5.86
N TYR A 58 14.61 16.47 5.04
CA TYR A 58 14.55 16.14 3.62
C TYR A 58 14.42 17.41 2.79
N LEU A 59 15.39 17.63 1.89
CA LEU A 59 15.34 18.71 0.93
C LEU A 59 14.49 18.27 -0.27
N ASP A 60 13.22 18.64 -0.35
CA ASP A 60 12.41 18.38 -1.53
C ASP A 60 12.78 19.34 -2.68
N ARG A 61 12.50 18.91 -3.92
CA ARG A 61 12.84 19.67 -5.13
C ARG A 61 11.90 20.84 -5.41
N HIS A 62 10.72 20.88 -4.81
CA HIS A 62 9.65 21.82 -5.13
C HIS A 62 9.18 22.62 -3.92
N VAL A 63 9.20 22.04 -2.71
CA VAL A 63 8.69 22.68 -1.49
C VAL A 63 9.78 23.09 -0.49
N GLY A 64 11.04 22.84 -0.81
CA GLY A 64 12.17 23.19 0.05
C GLY A 64 12.47 22.16 1.13
N GLU A 65 13.05 22.61 2.23
CA GLU A 65 13.38 21.76 3.38
C GLU A 65 12.12 21.33 4.15
N LEU A 66 12.06 20.04 4.47
CA LEU A 66 11.06 19.43 5.33
C LEU A 66 11.78 18.85 6.55
N LEU A 67 11.43 19.33 7.74
CA LEU A 67 11.91 18.84 9.04
C LEU A 67 10.79 18.08 9.74
N VAL A 68 10.98 16.78 9.97
CA VAL A 68 9.96 15.91 10.57
C VAL A 68 10.51 15.12 11.76
N PRO A 69 9.77 14.97 12.88
CA PRO A 69 8.44 15.54 13.09
C PRO A 69 8.48 17.06 13.34
N ALA A 70 7.35 17.71 13.09
CA ALA A 70 7.17 19.14 13.38
C ALA A 70 6.79 19.39 14.85
N SER A 71 6.20 18.40 15.52
CA SER A 71 5.78 18.45 16.92
C SER A 71 6.29 17.22 17.70
N PRO A 72 6.50 17.34 19.02
CA PRO A 72 6.89 16.20 19.85
C PRO A 72 5.78 15.13 19.94
N ASP A 73 4.52 15.53 19.78
CA ASP A 73 3.35 14.62 19.87
C ASP A 73 3.20 13.69 18.65
N PHE A 74 4.09 13.79 17.65
CA PHE A 74 4.02 12.94 16.48
C PHE A 74 4.21 11.46 16.84
N ARG A 75 3.31 10.62 16.33
CA ARG A 75 3.35 9.17 16.46
C ARG A 75 3.16 8.53 15.08
N THR A 76 3.93 7.49 14.80
CA THR A 76 3.89 6.73 13.52
C THR A 76 3.81 5.23 13.78
N ASP A 77 3.13 4.49 12.91
CA ASP A 77 3.15 3.02 12.90
C ASP A 77 4.23 2.44 11.94
N LEU A 78 5.20 3.29 11.57
CA LEU A 78 6.28 3.14 10.57
C LEU A 78 5.78 3.06 9.13
N THR A 79 4.80 2.21 8.88
CA THR A 79 4.13 2.08 7.58
C THR A 79 2.82 1.30 7.75
N SER A 80 1.69 1.96 7.48
CA SER A 80 0.36 1.33 7.46
C SER A 80 0.11 0.43 6.23
N VAL A 81 0.93 -0.63 6.06
CA VAL A 81 0.71 -1.65 5.02
C VAL A 81 -0.18 -2.75 5.60
N PRO A 82 -1.33 -3.09 4.97
CA PRO A 82 -2.12 -4.23 5.40
C PRO A 82 -1.27 -5.50 5.42
N ALA A 83 -1.37 -6.30 6.48
CA ALA A 83 -0.54 -7.49 6.70
C ALA A 83 -0.43 -8.40 5.47
N LEU A 84 -1.55 -8.54 4.73
CA LEU A 84 -1.66 -9.31 3.49
C LEU A 84 -0.68 -8.89 2.38
N PHE A 85 -0.21 -7.64 2.39
CA PHE A 85 0.67 -7.07 1.37
C PHE A 85 2.11 -6.82 1.85
N THR A 86 2.44 -7.21 3.08
CA THR A 86 3.80 -7.05 3.63
C THR A 86 4.86 -7.84 2.88
N TRP A 87 4.49 -8.92 2.17
CA TRP A 87 5.38 -9.64 1.27
C TRP A 87 5.78 -8.84 0.03
N LEU A 88 4.93 -7.89 -0.40
CA LEU A 88 5.15 -7.03 -1.56
C LEU A 88 5.91 -5.75 -1.15
N VAL A 89 5.52 -5.16 -0.03
CA VAL A 89 6.13 -3.96 0.56
C VAL A 89 6.47 -4.26 2.02
N PRO A 90 7.72 -4.60 2.35
CA PRO A 90 8.13 -4.85 3.73
C PRO A 90 8.02 -3.58 4.56
N LYS A 91 7.79 -3.70 5.87
CA LYS A 91 7.65 -2.55 6.80
C LYS A 91 8.93 -1.71 6.96
N THR A 92 10.09 -2.28 6.65
CA THR A 92 11.39 -1.61 6.81
C THR A 92 12.28 -1.85 5.60
N GLY A 93 13.34 -1.03 5.49
CA GLY A 93 14.34 -1.11 4.43
C GLY A 93 14.69 0.28 3.92
N ALA A 94 15.22 0.35 2.69
CA ALA A 94 15.67 1.61 2.10
C ALA A 94 14.57 2.70 2.02
N HIS A 95 13.29 2.33 2.01
CA HIS A 95 12.18 3.29 1.93
C HIS A 95 11.77 3.86 3.29
N LEU A 96 12.31 3.34 4.42
CA LEU A 96 11.89 3.73 5.77
C LEU A 96 12.01 5.24 6.03
N PRO A 97 13.11 5.94 5.69
CA PRO A 97 13.19 7.40 5.89
C PRO A 97 12.09 8.15 5.13
N ALA A 98 11.76 7.68 3.93
CA ALA A 98 10.72 8.27 3.10
C ALA A 98 9.31 7.97 3.65
N ALA A 99 9.10 6.81 4.27
CA ALA A 99 7.83 6.44 4.91
C ALA A 99 7.59 7.29 6.17
N LEU A 100 8.58 7.42 7.04
CA LEU A 100 8.53 8.30 8.21
C LEU A 100 8.25 9.76 7.81
N LEU A 101 8.90 10.22 6.73
CA LEU A 101 8.61 11.53 6.14
C LEU A 101 7.15 11.62 5.68
N HIS A 102 6.64 10.65 4.93
CA HIS A 102 5.26 10.68 4.45
C HIS A 102 4.24 10.68 5.60
N ASP A 103 4.44 9.85 6.61
CA ASP A 103 3.57 9.78 7.79
C ASP A 103 3.51 11.15 8.49
N ALA A 104 4.65 11.82 8.65
CA ALA A 104 4.70 13.15 9.26
C ALA A 104 4.11 14.27 8.40
N LEU A 105 4.13 14.12 7.07
CA LEU A 105 3.48 15.08 6.15
C LEU A 105 1.96 14.90 6.11
N VAL A 106 1.45 13.78 6.62
CA VAL A 106 0.07 13.39 6.49
C VAL A 106 -0.52 13.42 7.88
N ALA A 107 -1.04 14.59 8.24
CA ALA A 107 -1.76 14.82 9.47
C ALA A 107 -2.71 13.65 9.81
N GLY A 108 -2.69 13.24 11.09
CA GLY A 108 -3.70 12.34 11.64
C GLY A 108 -5.11 12.94 11.51
N PRO A 109 -6.18 12.15 11.77
CA PRO A 109 -7.56 12.62 11.66
C PRO A 109 -7.87 13.91 12.44
N ASP A 110 -7.13 14.17 13.51
CA ASP A 110 -7.32 15.27 14.46
C ASP A 110 -6.26 16.39 14.33
N ASP A 111 -5.27 16.24 13.45
CA ASP A 111 -4.18 17.21 13.28
C ASP A 111 -4.55 18.36 12.32
N PRO A 112 -3.97 19.57 12.51
CA PRO A 112 -4.14 20.67 11.58
C PRO A 112 -3.71 20.23 10.17
N SER A 113 -4.58 20.52 9.21
CA SER A 113 -4.68 19.77 7.97
C SER A 113 -3.49 19.89 7.00
N SER A 114 -2.46 20.68 7.27
CA SER A 114 -1.37 20.86 6.30
C SER A 114 -0.04 21.09 7.00
N TYR A 115 0.92 20.21 6.73
CA TYR A 115 2.32 20.45 7.04
C TYR A 115 2.80 21.68 6.25
N VAL A 116 3.60 22.53 6.89
CA VAL A 116 4.21 23.71 6.24
C VAL A 116 5.73 23.51 6.22
N SER A 117 6.34 23.62 5.05
CA SER A 117 7.80 23.51 4.91
C SER A 117 8.54 24.63 5.64
N THR A 118 9.85 24.47 5.84
CA THR A 118 10.70 25.54 6.41
C THR A 118 10.59 26.84 5.60
N ASP A 119 10.33 26.73 4.30
CA ASP A 119 10.16 27.86 3.37
C ASP A 119 8.73 28.43 3.34
N GLY A 120 7.82 27.96 4.20
CA GLY A 120 6.46 28.46 4.32
C GLY A 120 5.48 27.90 3.28
N VAL A 121 5.80 26.79 2.61
CA VAL A 121 4.93 26.17 1.59
C VAL A 121 4.03 25.12 2.24
N GLU A 122 2.72 25.28 2.10
CA GLU A 122 1.75 24.27 2.53
C GLU A 122 1.84 23.00 1.68
N VAL A 123 1.91 21.85 2.33
CA VAL A 123 1.96 20.52 1.72
C VAL A 123 0.60 19.85 1.90
N ASP A 124 -0.13 19.71 0.79
CA ASP A 124 -1.37 18.92 0.76
C ASP A 124 -1.09 17.41 0.59
N ARG A 125 -2.11 16.57 0.77
CA ARG A 125 -1.98 15.10 0.69
C ARG A 125 -1.47 14.59 -0.66
N VAL A 126 -1.81 15.25 -1.77
CA VAL A 126 -1.34 14.86 -3.12
C VAL A 126 0.13 15.21 -3.29
N GLU A 127 0.54 16.35 -2.74
CA GLU A 127 1.94 16.77 -2.73
C GLU A 127 2.80 15.90 -1.81
N ALA A 128 2.27 15.49 -0.64
CA ALA A 128 2.90 14.50 0.24
C ALA A 128 3.15 13.16 -0.49
N ASP A 129 2.16 12.65 -1.24
CA ASP A 129 2.34 11.43 -2.04
C ASP A 129 3.45 11.60 -3.09
N ARG A 130 3.55 12.78 -3.75
CA ARG A 130 4.65 13.07 -4.69
C ARG A 130 5.99 13.07 -3.98
N ILE A 131 6.09 13.80 -2.87
CA ILE A 131 7.30 13.90 -2.04
C ILE A 131 7.75 12.51 -1.64
N PHE A 132 6.83 11.65 -1.18
CA PHE A 132 7.15 10.29 -0.79
C PHE A 132 7.78 9.45 -1.91
N ARG A 133 7.23 9.53 -3.13
CA ARG A 133 7.80 8.82 -4.29
C ARG A 133 9.20 9.32 -4.64
N ASP A 134 9.40 10.63 -4.61
CA ASP A 134 10.67 11.25 -4.96
C ASP A 134 11.72 10.98 -3.85
N ALA A 135 11.33 11.07 -2.58
CA ALA A 135 12.14 10.70 -1.41
C ALA A 135 12.57 9.22 -1.45
N MET A 136 11.67 8.30 -1.81
CA MET A 136 12.03 6.90 -2.04
C MET A 136 13.09 6.74 -3.13
N ALA A 137 13.11 7.60 -4.15
CA ALA A 137 14.17 7.58 -5.15
C ALA A 137 15.53 7.93 -4.52
N ASP A 138 15.57 8.95 -3.67
CA ASP A 138 16.78 9.46 -3.02
C ASP A 138 17.35 8.50 -1.99
N THR A 139 16.51 7.70 -1.33
CA THR A 139 16.96 6.61 -0.46
C THR A 139 17.37 5.33 -1.23
N GLY A 140 17.32 5.34 -2.56
CA GLY A 140 17.76 4.22 -3.38
C GLY A 140 16.69 3.15 -3.65
N THR A 141 15.42 3.39 -3.31
CA THR A 141 14.33 2.46 -3.59
C THR A 141 14.18 2.22 -5.11
N GLY A 142 14.01 0.96 -5.50
CA GLY A 142 13.86 0.58 -6.91
C GLY A 142 12.65 1.23 -7.59
N VAL A 143 12.76 1.51 -8.89
CA VAL A 143 11.76 2.26 -9.66
C VAL A 143 10.37 1.61 -9.59
N ILE A 144 10.28 0.29 -9.80
CA ILE A 144 8.99 -0.43 -9.75
C ILE A 144 8.36 -0.30 -8.37
N ARG A 145 9.13 -0.58 -7.30
CA ARG A 145 8.64 -0.53 -5.92
C ARG A 145 8.11 0.85 -5.55
N ARG A 146 8.85 1.93 -5.82
CA ARG A 146 8.39 3.29 -5.49
C ARG A 146 7.09 3.67 -6.20
N TRP A 147 6.87 3.19 -7.43
CA TRP A 147 5.64 3.44 -8.18
C TRP A 147 4.45 2.63 -7.65
N ILE A 148 4.66 1.38 -7.22
CA ILE A 148 3.63 0.58 -6.55
C ILE A 148 3.23 1.24 -5.23
N VAL A 149 4.20 1.60 -4.39
CA VAL A 149 3.96 2.24 -3.09
C VAL A 149 3.27 3.60 -3.27
N TRP A 150 3.75 4.43 -4.19
CA TRP A 150 3.09 5.70 -4.55
C TRP A 150 1.64 5.50 -4.99
N THR A 151 1.38 4.47 -5.80
CA THR A 151 0.02 4.15 -6.25
C THR A 151 -0.88 3.78 -5.09
N ALA A 152 -0.39 2.98 -4.13
CA ALA A 152 -1.14 2.60 -2.94
C ALA A 152 -1.55 3.84 -2.11
N VAL A 153 -0.62 4.74 -1.83
CA VAL A 153 -0.93 5.97 -1.07
C VAL A 153 -1.84 6.90 -1.86
N THR A 154 -1.68 7.01 -3.19
CA THR A 154 -2.58 7.82 -4.04
C THR A 154 -4.01 7.28 -4.05
N VAL A 155 -4.17 5.95 -4.10
CA VAL A 155 -5.49 5.32 -3.98
C VAL A 155 -6.08 5.58 -2.60
N ALA A 156 -5.29 5.47 -1.53
CA ALA A 156 -5.73 5.84 -0.18
C ALA A 156 -6.15 7.33 -0.12
N THR A 157 -5.40 8.22 -0.76
CA THR A 157 -5.73 9.65 -0.88
C THR A 157 -7.09 9.90 -1.52
N ILE A 158 -7.47 9.12 -2.54
CA ILE A 158 -8.79 9.21 -3.18
C ILE A 158 -9.92 8.84 -2.20
N PHE A 159 -9.74 7.79 -1.39
CA PHE A 159 -10.79 7.28 -0.52
C PHE A 159 -10.84 7.99 0.83
N VAL A 160 -9.70 8.15 1.51
CA VAL A 160 -9.61 8.62 2.89
C VAL A 160 -8.77 9.88 3.07
N GLY A 161 -7.96 10.28 2.08
CA GLY A 161 -7.04 11.41 2.20
C GLY A 161 -7.73 12.75 2.45
N ARG A 162 -7.21 13.49 3.44
CA ARG A 162 -7.59 14.87 3.76
C ARG A 162 -6.38 15.63 4.30
N PRO A 163 -6.24 16.93 3.99
CA PRO A 163 -6.96 17.67 2.97
C PRO A 163 -6.40 17.34 1.58
N VAL A 164 -7.23 17.52 0.56
CA VAL A 164 -6.83 17.37 -0.85
C VAL A 164 -7.18 18.66 -1.59
N PRO A 165 -6.41 19.06 -2.61
CA PRO A 165 -6.61 20.32 -3.34
C PRO A 165 -7.77 20.23 -4.36
N TRP A 166 -8.70 19.30 -4.16
CA TRP A 166 -9.77 18.98 -5.09
C TRP A 166 -11.11 19.50 -4.60
N SER A 167 -11.95 19.98 -5.51
CA SER A 167 -13.36 20.22 -5.19
C SER A 167 -14.06 18.91 -4.81
N ARG A 168 -15.10 18.99 -3.98
CA ARG A 168 -15.91 17.82 -3.57
C ARG A 168 -16.41 17.00 -4.77
N ALA A 169 -16.85 17.67 -5.83
CA ALA A 169 -17.30 17.03 -7.06
C ALA A 169 -16.17 16.21 -7.70
N ARG A 170 -14.97 16.78 -7.80
CA ARG A 170 -13.80 16.09 -8.37
C ARG A 170 -13.35 14.90 -7.51
N GLN A 171 -13.37 15.04 -6.19
CA GLN A 171 -13.06 13.94 -5.28
C GLN A 171 -14.06 12.77 -5.45
N TRP A 172 -15.35 13.08 -5.57
CA TRP A 172 -16.38 12.07 -5.87
C TRP A 172 -16.18 11.42 -7.24
N THR A 173 -15.83 12.18 -8.28
CA THR A 173 -15.50 11.61 -9.59
C THR A 173 -14.35 10.60 -9.48
N TYR A 174 -13.27 10.92 -8.77
CA TYR A 174 -12.17 9.96 -8.57
C TYR A 174 -12.61 8.71 -7.82
N ARG A 175 -13.44 8.83 -6.78
CA ARG A 175 -13.97 7.67 -6.04
C ARG A 175 -14.86 6.79 -6.90
N VAL A 176 -15.76 7.38 -7.68
CA VAL A 176 -16.65 6.65 -8.60
C VAL A 176 -15.84 5.94 -9.68
N VAL A 177 -14.88 6.63 -10.30
CA VAL A 177 -14.00 6.03 -11.31
C VAL A 177 -13.16 4.89 -10.72
N ALA A 178 -12.59 5.08 -9.53
CA ALA A 178 -11.83 4.03 -8.84
C ALA A 178 -12.72 2.84 -8.49
N GLY A 179 -13.90 3.07 -7.92
CA GLY A 179 -14.87 2.03 -7.58
C GLY A 179 -15.34 1.24 -8.80
N LEU A 180 -15.69 1.93 -9.91
CA LEU A 180 -16.04 1.29 -11.18
C LEU A 180 -14.88 0.48 -11.75
N THR A 181 -13.65 1.00 -11.67
CA THR A 181 -12.45 0.29 -12.13
C THR A 181 -12.28 -1.03 -11.35
N ILE A 182 -12.34 -0.96 -10.02
CA ILE A 182 -12.23 -2.13 -9.14
C ILE A 182 -13.35 -3.14 -9.43
N ALA A 183 -14.60 -2.69 -9.47
CA ALA A 183 -15.75 -3.55 -9.73
C ALA A 183 -15.65 -4.24 -11.09
N THR A 184 -15.25 -3.51 -12.13
CA THR A 184 -15.06 -4.05 -13.49
C THR A 184 -13.96 -5.12 -13.50
N ILE A 185 -12.81 -4.86 -12.86
CA ILE A 185 -11.69 -5.80 -12.80
C ILE A 185 -12.09 -7.08 -12.04
N VAL A 186 -12.75 -6.94 -10.89
CA VAL A 186 -13.20 -8.09 -10.10
C VAL A 186 -14.22 -8.91 -10.88
N TYR A 187 -15.19 -8.26 -11.53
CA TYR A 187 -16.22 -8.95 -12.31
C TYR A 187 -15.66 -9.65 -13.56
N LEU A 188 -14.75 -9.01 -14.28
CA LEU A 188 -14.07 -9.64 -15.42
C LEU A 188 -13.11 -10.74 -14.98
N GLY A 189 -12.44 -10.59 -13.84
CA GLY A 189 -11.60 -11.63 -13.25
C GLY A 189 -12.43 -12.86 -12.86
N TYR A 190 -13.60 -12.65 -12.24
CA TYR A 190 -14.57 -13.71 -11.95
C TYR A 190 -15.02 -14.42 -13.23
N SER A 191 -15.43 -13.67 -14.25
CA SER A 191 -15.89 -14.22 -15.53
C SER A 191 -14.77 -14.98 -16.26
N SER A 192 -13.56 -14.42 -16.30
CA SER A 192 -12.38 -15.08 -16.89
C SER A 192 -12.00 -16.37 -16.17
N THR A 193 -12.25 -16.45 -14.87
CA THR A 193 -12.02 -17.68 -14.08
C THR A 193 -13.03 -18.75 -14.44
N SER A 194 -14.30 -18.34 -14.55
CA SER A 194 -15.38 -19.23 -14.98
C SER A 194 -15.07 -19.86 -16.33
N ASP A 195 -14.63 -19.03 -17.29
CA ASP A 195 -14.25 -19.44 -18.65
C ASP A 195 -13.05 -20.39 -18.64
N LEU A 196 -11.95 -20.04 -17.92
CA LEU A 196 -10.75 -20.89 -17.83
C LEU A 196 -10.99 -22.31 -17.28
N PHE A 197 -12.06 -22.50 -16.52
CA PHE A 197 -12.44 -23.80 -15.97
C PHE A 197 -13.59 -24.47 -16.73
N ASP A 198 -13.99 -23.92 -17.88
CA ASP A 198 -15.14 -24.38 -18.69
C ASP A 198 -16.42 -24.49 -17.86
N ARG A 199 -16.63 -23.54 -16.93
CA ARG A 199 -17.78 -23.50 -16.02
C ARG A 199 -18.67 -22.31 -16.37
N SER A 200 -19.98 -22.51 -16.29
CA SER A 200 -20.97 -21.43 -16.39
C SER A 200 -21.42 -20.98 -15.01
N TRP A 201 -20.60 -20.20 -14.32
CA TRP A 201 -21.00 -19.64 -13.03
C TRP A 201 -22.11 -18.61 -13.19
N TRP A 202 -22.95 -18.48 -12.17
CA TRP A 202 -24.09 -17.57 -12.19
C TRP A 202 -23.62 -16.11 -12.38
N GLY A 203 -24.12 -15.47 -13.43
CA GLY A 203 -23.81 -14.07 -13.74
C GLY A 203 -22.43 -13.84 -14.37
N ALA A 204 -21.64 -14.89 -14.63
CA ALA A 204 -20.45 -14.78 -15.46
C ALA A 204 -20.84 -14.51 -16.92
N VAL A 205 -20.01 -13.74 -17.61
CA VAL A 205 -20.18 -13.44 -19.04
C VAL A 205 -19.05 -14.05 -19.85
N ASP A 206 -19.35 -14.44 -21.09
CA ASP A 206 -18.34 -14.93 -22.01
C ASP A 206 -17.36 -13.81 -22.33
N VAL A 207 -16.07 -14.11 -22.18
CA VAL A 207 -14.99 -13.13 -22.32
C VAL A 207 -14.44 -13.23 -23.74
N PRO A 208 -14.63 -12.21 -24.62
CA PRO A 208 -14.38 -12.36 -26.06
C PRO A 208 -12.93 -12.71 -26.46
N TRP A 209 -11.96 -12.44 -25.59
CA TRP A 209 -10.54 -12.71 -25.83
C TRP A 209 -10.05 -14.07 -25.30
N MET A 210 -10.87 -14.78 -24.54
CA MET A 210 -10.64 -16.15 -24.11
C MET A 210 -11.46 -17.08 -25.01
N GLY A 211 -12.73 -17.36 -24.68
CA GLY A 211 -13.62 -18.19 -25.49
C GLY A 211 -13.08 -19.60 -25.72
N GLU A 212 -13.80 -20.46 -26.45
CA GLU A 212 -13.39 -21.87 -26.64
C GLU A 212 -12.05 -22.00 -27.39
N ARG A 213 -10.95 -22.14 -26.64
CA ARG A 213 -9.60 -22.20 -27.19
C ARG A 213 -8.75 -23.20 -26.40
N PRO A 214 -7.56 -23.58 -26.89
CA PRO A 214 -6.65 -24.36 -26.06
C PRO A 214 -6.28 -23.59 -24.80
N PHE A 215 -6.21 -24.28 -23.66
CA PHE A 215 -5.92 -23.70 -22.33
C PHE A 215 -4.80 -22.64 -22.31
N VAL A 216 -3.68 -22.86 -23.00
CA VAL A 216 -2.55 -21.90 -23.04
C VAL A 216 -2.95 -20.58 -23.71
N VAL A 217 -3.80 -20.63 -24.74
CA VAL A 217 -4.30 -19.45 -25.45
C VAL A 217 -5.31 -18.70 -24.59
N GLU A 218 -6.17 -19.41 -23.87
CA GLU A 218 -7.09 -18.80 -22.90
C GLU A 218 -6.35 -18.13 -21.76
N LEU A 219 -5.34 -18.80 -21.20
CA LEU A 219 -4.49 -18.24 -20.15
C LEU A 219 -3.77 -16.97 -20.62
N ALA A 220 -3.19 -17.00 -21.83
CA ALA A 220 -2.55 -15.83 -22.43
C ALA A 220 -3.55 -14.72 -22.73
N GLY A 221 -4.75 -15.06 -23.20
CA GLY A 221 -5.86 -14.13 -23.43
C GLY A 221 -6.31 -13.46 -22.13
N GLY A 222 -6.50 -14.24 -21.06
CA GLY A 222 -6.84 -13.76 -19.72
C GLY A 222 -5.79 -12.80 -19.17
N LEU A 223 -4.50 -13.14 -19.30
CA LEU A 223 -3.40 -12.25 -18.91
C LEU A 223 -3.38 -10.96 -19.75
N ALA A 224 -3.60 -11.06 -21.06
CA ALA A 224 -3.68 -9.88 -21.93
C ALA A 224 -4.85 -8.98 -21.53
N GLY A 225 -6.02 -9.54 -21.25
CA GLY A 225 -7.18 -8.81 -20.72
C GLY A 225 -6.89 -8.13 -19.38
N ALA A 226 -6.21 -8.83 -18.46
CA ALA A 226 -5.78 -8.32 -17.16
C ALA A 226 -4.77 -7.15 -17.25
N ILE A 227 -4.14 -6.93 -18.41
CA ILE A 227 -3.25 -5.80 -18.66
C ILE A 227 -3.99 -4.70 -19.44
N VAL A 228 -4.59 -5.04 -20.58
CA VAL A 228 -5.18 -4.08 -21.52
C VAL A 228 -6.39 -3.37 -20.93
N VAL A 229 -7.29 -4.10 -20.25
CA VAL A 229 -8.51 -3.52 -19.69
C VAL A 229 -8.19 -2.48 -18.61
N PRO A 230 -7.35 -2.77 -17.59
CA PRO A 230 -6.94 -1.75 -16.64
C PRO A 230 -6.24 -0.54 -17.25
N LEU A 231 -5.40 -0.74 -18.28
CA LEU A 231 -4.74 0.37 -18.97
C LEU A 231 -5.77 1.27 -19.68
N ALA A 232 -6.80 0.70 -20.31
CA ALA A 232 -7.88 1.46 -20.91
C ALA A 232 -8.72 2.21 -19.86
N LEU A 233 -9.12 1.54 -18.77
CA LEU A 233 -9.87 2.14 -17.67
C LEU A 233 -9.08 3.27 -16.99
N SER A 234 -7.75 3.17 -16.94
CA SER A 234 -6.88 4.19 -16.35
C SER A 234 -6.98 5.55 -17.03
N LEU A 235 -7.44 5.62 -18.29
CA LEU A 235 -7.64 6.89 -19.00
C LEU A 235 -8.74 7.74 -18.33
N LEU A 236 -9.71 7.10 -17.66
CA LEU A 236 -10.78 7.77 -16.93
C LEU A 236 -10.28 8.47 -15.65
N TRP A 237 -9.09 8.13 -15.17
CA TRP A 237 -8.49 8.71 -13.96
C TRP A 237 -7.85 10.10 -14.20
N GLY A 238 -7.84 10.59 -15.44
CA GLY A 238 -7.32 11.91 -15.79
C GLY A 238 -5.86 12.10 -15.40
N ARG A 239 -5.57 13.04 -14.47
CA ARG A 239 -4.20 13.30 -13.99
C ARG A 239 -3.61 12.12 -13.22
N LEU A 240 -4.45 11.26 -12.63
CA LEU A 240 -4.04 10.09 -11.86
C LEU A 240 -3.99 8.80 -12.69
N ARG A 241 -3.96 8.90 -14.03
CA ARG A 241 -3.92 7.75 -14.95
C ARG A 241 -2.81 6.74 -14.66
N MET A 242 -1.66 7.17 -14.16
CA MET A 242 -0.58 6.24 -13.82
C MET A 242 -0.88 5.44 -12.55
N ALA A 243 -1.52 6.07 -11.55
CA ALA A 243 -1.99 5.35 -10.38
C ALA A 243 -3.09 4.35 -10.79
N GLY A 244 -4.05 4.77 -11.63
CA GLY A 244 -5.11 3.89 -12.14
C GLY A 244 -4.56 2.69 -12.93
N ALA A 245 -3.56 2.92 -13.80
CA ALA A 245 -2.91 1.88 -14.59
C ALA A 245 -2.20 0.86 -13.69
N ILE A 246 -1.35 1.32 -12.77
CA ILE A 246 -0.61 0.44 -11.87
C ILE A 246 -1.57 -0.30 -10.94
N ALA A 247 -2.50 0.40 -10.28
CA ALA A 247 -3.45 -0.20 -9.35
C ALA A 247 -4.32 -1.25 -10.05
N GLY A 248 -4.84 -0.92 -11.24
CA GLY A 248 -5.70 -1.82 -11.98
C GLY A 248 -4.97 -3.05 -12.52
N VAL A 249 -3.78 -2.89 -13.10
CA VAL A 249 -2.98 -4.04 -13.58
C VAL A 249 -2.56 -4.92 -12.40
N MET A 250 -2.09 -4.32 -11.31
CA MET A 250 -1.74 -5.06 -10.09
C MET A 250 -2.93 -5.85 -9.55
N LEU A 251 -4.10 -5.21 -9.44
CA LEU A 251 -5.33 -5.85 -8.95
C LEU A 251 -5.75 -6.98 -9.87
N ALA A 252 -5.75 -6.79 -11.18
CA ALA A 252 -6.20 -7.79 -12.14
C ALA A 252 -5.27 -9.02 -12.17
N VAL A 253 -3.96 -8.79 -12.23
CA VAL A 253 -2.95 -9.88 -12.27
C VAL A 253 -2.83 -10.61 -10.94
N LEU A 254 -2.95 -9.90 -9.82
CA LEU A 254 -2.86 -10.50 -8.49
C LEU A 254 -4.22 -10.83 -7.87
N LEU A 255 -5.32 -10.77 -8.61
CA LEU A 255 -6.67 -10.94 -8.05
C LEU A 255 -6.77 -12.29 -7.32
N HIS A 256 -6.44 -13.38 -8.01
CA HIS A 256 -6.53 -14.74 -7.47
C HIS A 256 -5.56 -14.97 -6.32
N VAL A 257 -4.34 -14.44 -6.41
CA VAL A 257 -3.35 -14.50 -5.32
C VAL A 257 -3.91 -13.78 -4.09
N THR A 258 -4.52 -12.61 -4.28
CA THR A 258 -5.12 -11.82 -3.20
C THR A 258 -6.28 -12.56 -2.55
N VAL A 259 -7.17 -13.17 -3.35
CA VAL A 259 -8.27 -13.98 -2.84
C VAL A 259 -7.75 -15.20 -2.06
N GLY A 260 -6.76 -15.92 -2.59
CA GLY A 260 -6.16 -17.08 -1.93
C GLY A 260 -5.51 -16.72 -0.59
N LEU A 261 -4.70 -15.65 -0.57
CA LEU A 261 -4.09 -15.16 0.67
C LEU A 261 -5.15 -14.66 1.67
N ALA A 262 -6.22 -14.01 1.20
CA ALA A 262 -7.32 -13.56 2.06
C ALA A 262 -8.07 -14.73 2.70
N VAL A 263 -8.31 -15.82 1.96
CA VAL A 263 -8.90 -17.05 2.49
C VAL A 263 -8.00 -17.65 3.56
N ILE A 264 -6.71 -17.81 3.29
CA ILE A 264 -5.74 -18.34 4.27
C ILE A 264 -5.70 -17.48 5.53
N ALA A 265 -5.63 -16.15 5.38
CA ALA A 265 -5.63 -15.22 6.51
C ALA A 265 -6.93 -15.28 7.32
N ALA A 266 -8.09 -15.34 6.65
CA ALA A 266 -9.39 -15.47 7.31
C ALA A 266 -9.50 -16.79 8.08
N THR A 267 -9.03 -17.89 7.50
CA THR A 267 -8.97 -19.20 8.17
C THR A 267 -8.08 -19.15 9.41
N TYR A 268 -6.89 -18.57 9.29
CA TYR A 268 -5.99 -18.38 10.44
C TYR A 268 -6.67 -17.58 11.57
N VAL A 269 -7.24 -16.42 11.25
CA VAL A 269 -7.93 -15.57 12.23
C VAL A 269 -9.12 -16.30 12.86
N ALA A 270 -9.87 -17.08 12.09
CA ALA A 270 -10.98 -17.89 12.60
C ALA A 270 -10.49 -18.97 13.58
N LEU A 271 -9.42 -19.69 13.23
CA LEU A 271 -8.81 -20.70 14.10
C LEU A 271 -8.25 -20.09 15.38
N GLU A 272 -7.59 -18.94 15.29
CA GLU A 272 -7.05 -18.24 16.45
C GLU A 272 -8.17 -17.74 17.37
N ARG A 273 -9.26 -17.20 16.80
CA ARG A 273 -10.47 -16.84 17.55
C ARG A 273 -11.11 -18.07 18.22
N LEU A 274 -11.17 -19.21 17.54
CA LEU A 274 -11.68 -20.46 18.11
C LEU A 274 -10.81 -20.94 19.26
N ALA A 275 -9.49 -20.98 19.08
CA ALA A 275 -8.54 -21.39 20.12
C ALA A 275 -8.61 -20.51 21.37
N ARG A 276 -8.74 -19.19 21.19
CA ARG A 276 -8.94 -18.25 22.31
C ARG A 276 -10.28 -18.44 23.03
N ARG A 277 -11.36 -18.73 22.32
CA ARG A 277 -12.71 -18.88 22.90
C ARG A 277 -12.95 -20.26 23.52
N SER A 278 -12.47 -21.31 22.88
CA SER A 278 -12.64 -22.70 23.30
C SER A 278 -11.46 -23.56 22.85
N PRO A 279 -10.42 -23.67 23.69
CA PRO A 279 -9.29 -24.56 23.46
C PRO A 279 -9.69 -26.03 23.14
N PRO A 280 -10.66 -26.67 23.84
CA PRO A 280 -11.00 -28.05 23.52
C PRO A 280 -11.62 -28.20 22.12
N ALA A 281 -12.45 -27.24 21.68
CA ALA A 281 -13.02 -27.27 20.33
C ALA A 281 -11.94 -27.14 19.25
N ALA A 282 -10.92 -26.32 19.47
CA ALA A 282 -9.79 -26.19 18.55
C ALA A 282 -8.98 -27.50 18.44
N TRP A 283 -8.73 -28.18 19.57
CA TRP A 283 -8.07 -29.49 19.57
C TRP A 283 -8.89 -30.58 18.87
N THR A 284 -10.21 -30.62 19.09
CA THR A 284 -11.10 -31.55 18.39
C THR A 284 -11.06 -31.32 16.88
N LEU A 285 -11.14 -30.06 16.44
CA LEU A 285 -11.06 -29.70 15.01
C LEU A 285 -9.71 -30.14 14.42
N ALA A 286 -8.60 -29.87 15.12
CA ALA A 286 -7.27 -30.30 14.68
C ALA A 286 -7.17 -31.83 14.54
N ALA A 287 -7.68 -32.58 15.52
CA ALA A 287 -7.70 -34.04 15.47
C ALA A 287 -8.52 -34.56 14.28
N VAL A 288 -9.71 -33.98 14.04
CA VAL A 288 -10.55 -34.34 12.89
C VAL A 288 -9.83 -34.08 11.57
N VAL A 289 -9.18 -32.92 11.42
CA VAL A 289 -8.43 -32.58 10.20
C VAL A 289 -7.26 -33.53 9.97
N VAL A 290 -6.50 -33.88 11.02
CA VAL A 290 -5.39 -34.84 10.93
C VAL A 290 -5.88 -36.23 10.53
N VAL A 291 -6.92 -36.75 11.20
CA VAL A 291 -7.48 -38.07 10.89
C VAL A 291 -8.01 -38.10 9.45
N ALA A 292 -8.78 -37.09 9.04
CA ALA A 292 -9.29 -37.00 7.67
C ALA A 292 -8.15 -36.95 6.65
N SER A 293 -7.08 -36.19 6.92
CA SER A 293 -5.91 -36.10 6.03
C SER A 293 -5.17 -37.44 5.91
N LEU A 294 -5.00 -38.16 7.02
CA LEU A 294 -4.40 -39.50 7.03
C LEU A 294 -5.24 -40.51 6.23
N VAL A 295 -6.57 -40.45 6.38
CA VAL A 295 -7.50 -41.30 5.61
C VAL A 295 -7.38 -41.03 4.11
N VAL A 296 -7.42 -39.75 3.71
CA VAL A 296 -7.28 -39.36 2.30
C VAL A 296 -5.92 -39.78 1.76
N PHE A 297 -4.83 -39.52 2.49
CA PHE A 297 -3.49 -39.91 2.08
C PHE A 297 -3.35 -41.42 1.90
N GLY A 298 -3.88 -42.21 2.84
CA GLY A 298 -3.90 -43.67 2.76
C GLY A 298 -4.70 -44.16 1.55
N ALA A 299 -5.89 -43.61 1.33
CA ALA A 299 -6.76 -44.00 0.21
C ALA A 299 -6.13 -43.70 -1.16
N VAL A 300 -5.45 -42.55 -1.30
CA VAL A 300 -4.80 -42.14 -2.56
C VAL A 300 -3.47 -42.87 -2.80
N SER A 301 -2.74 -43.22 -1.75
CA SER A 301 -1.39 -43.80 -1.89
C SER A 301 -1.38 -45.33 -1.95
N LEU A 302 -2.44 -45.98 -1.44
CA LEU A 302 -2.56 -47.45 -1.37
C LEU A 302 -3.63 -48.02 -2.31
N GLY A 303 -4.41 -47.17 -2.96
CA GLY A 303 -5.38 -47.54 -4.00
C GLY A 303 -4.83 -47.26 -5.39
#